data_AF-A0A7W3FP22-F1
#
_entry.id   AF-A0A7W3FP22-F1
#
_cell.length_a   1.000
_cell.length_b   1.000
_cell.length_c   1.000
_cell.angle_alpha   90.00
_cell.angle_beta   90.00
_cell.angle_gamma   90.00
#
_symmetry.space_group_name_H-M   'P 1'
#
loop_
_entity.id
_entity.type
_entity.pdbx_description
1 polymer ?
#
loop_
_entity_poly.entity_id
_entity_poly.type
_entity_poly.pdbx_seq_one_letter_code
_entity_poly.pdbx_strand_id
1 'polypeptide(L)'
;MSAVDATRAIELISNAAWPADEVLRAFWIQVDGPRDGMAQDMQKALDREEVFTIVVRDDSFTVPNRILADMHQLLESHKDLLNVLGERRPERLTIVVLVKENFTKAQIGSPITLPSWFPVRPGLETHFFLTDLFGSPEGTLLNCPEARIDKVAELVFDLERVLVNALQSLNTRSASAANAFIAQLPNRDSQTASTMLARYRTHLTTVAAPRAYRPNAGETTNSLVSDMLRLFLSVNVDDLAKAAKILAVQLPKDSRLLKPPYLGVMLRPRALLTTSGKNWFALLVGLYQAYQLMNAAAHAGDYGHYAPALIHHSSRDLQLFLEDAQQFF
;
A
#
# COMPACT_ATOMS: atom_id res chain seq x y z
N MET A 1 0.63 -9.44 -7.37
CA MET A 1 -0.50 -10.27 -6.91
C MET A 1 -1.63 -9.30 -6.74
N SER A 2 -2.71 -9.46 -7.51
CA SER A 2 -3.98 -8.77 -7.20
C SER A 2 -4.22 -8.94 -5.71
N ALA A 3 -4.43 -7.85 -4.97
CA ALA A 3 -4.59 -7.92 -3.53
C ALA A 3 -5.89 -8.66 -3.14
N VAL A 4 -6.77 -8.91 -4.10
CA VAL A 4 -8.14 -9.41 -3.92
C VAL A 4 -8.49 -10.44 -4.98
N ASP A 5 -9.08 -11.56 -4.54
CA ASP A 5 -9.66 -12.61 -5.39
C ASP A 5 -11.13 -12.32 -5.74
N ALA A 6 -11.74 -13.14 -6.60
CA ALA A 6 -13.11 -12.93 -7.08
C ALA A 6 -14.14 -12.90 -5.93
N THR A 7 -13.97 -13.78 -4.94
CA THR A 7 -14.84 -13.88 -3.77
C THR A 7 -14.82 -12.59 -2.96
N ARG A 8 -13.62 -12.07 -2.67
CA ARG A 8 -13.47 -10.84 -1.90
C ARG A 8 -13.90 -9.61 -2.69
N ALA A 9 -13.71 -9.58 -4.02
CA ALA A 9 -14.23 -8.51 -4.86
C ALA A 9 -15.76 -8.45 -4.80
N ILE A 10 -16.43 -9.60 -4.85
CA ILE A 10 -17.90 -9.67 -4.73
C ILE A 10 -18.37 -9.22 -3.36
N GLU A 11 -17.70 -9.66 -2.29
CA GLU A 11 -18.03 -9.21 -0.94
C GLU A 11 -17.98 -7.68 -0.81
N LEU A 12 -16.94 -7.04 -1.36
CA LEU A 12 -16.82 -5.58 -1.38
C LEU A 12 -17.93 -4.91 -2.21
N ILE A 13 -18.29 -5.49 -3.35
CA ILE A 13 -19.38 -4.99 -4.22
C ILE A 13 -20.73 -5.07 -3.51
N SER A 14 -21.04 -6.21 -2.90
CA SER A 14 -22.33 -6.42 -2.23
C SER A 14 -22.45 -5.60 -0.95
N ASN A 15 -21.35 -5.29 -0.28
CA ASN A 15 -21.34 -4.37 0.86
C ASN A 15 -21.43 -2.89 0.45
N ALA A 16 -21.00 -2.52 -0.76
CA ALA A 16 -21.12 -1.14 -1.21
C ALA A 16 -22.60 -0.73 -1.30
N ALA A 17 -22.99 0.32 -0.57
CA ALA A 17 -24.34 0.86 -0.65
C ALA A 17 -24.66 1.36 -2.07
N TRP A 18 -25.90 1.18 -2.49
CA TRP A 18 -26.43 1.81 -3.69
C TRP A 18 -26.70 3.29 -3.41
N PRO A 19 -26.24 4.21 -4.29
CA PRO A 19 -26.70 5.59 -4.23
C PRO A 19 -28.24 5.65 -4.37
N ALA A 20 -28.87 6.61 -3.69
CA ALA A 20 -30.33 6.78 -3.76
C ALA A 20 -30.78 6.99 -5.22
N ASP A 21 -31.86 6.29 -5.61
CA ASP A 21 -32.51 6.36 -6.93
C ASP A 21 -31.67 5.93 -8.16
N GLU A 22 -30.41 5.53 -7.96
CA GLU A 22 -29.55 5.00 -9.02
C GLU A 22 -29.83 3.51 -9.30
N VAL A 23 -29.76 3.16 -10.59
CA VAL A 23 -29.98 1.80 -11.08
C VAL A 23 -28.74 1.18 -11.72
N LEU A 24 -27.69 1.98 -11.88
CA LEU A 24 -26.43 1.59 -12.45
C LEU A 24 -25.31 2.05 -11.52
N ARG A 25 -24.38 1.15 -11.24
CA ARG A 25 -23.10 1.48 -10.62
C ARG A 25 -21.99 0.77 -11.36
N ALA A 26 -20.84 1.40 -11.50
CA ALA A 26 -19.67 0.74 -12.05
C ALA A 26 -18.48 0.82 -11.10
N PHE A 27 -17.83 -0.32 -10.94
CA PHE A 27 -16.56 -0.43 -10.25
C PHE A 27 -15.48 -0.77 -11.26
N TRP A 28 -14.26 -0.32 -11.00
CA TRP A 28 -13.09 -0.88 -11.69
C TRP A 28 -12.20 -1.61 -10.70
N ILE A 29 -11.51 -2.64 -11.19
CA ILE A 29 -10.59 -3.48 -10.43
C ILE A 29 -9.33 -3.70 -11.29
N GLN A 30 -8.17 -3.36 -10.75
CA GLN A 30 -6.89 -3.75 -11.36
C GLN A 30 -6.60 -5.22 -11.05
N VAL A 31 -6.33 -6.01 -12.09
CA VAL A 31 -6.02 -7.43 -11.95
C VAL A 31 -4.61 -7.72 -12.45
N ASP A 32 -3.70 -8.01 -11.51
CA ASP A 32 -2.37 -8.55 -11.82
C ASP A 32 -2.47 -10.06 -12.12
N GLY A 33 -2.94 -10.43 -13.31
CA GLY A 33 -3.10 -11.84 -13.69
C GLY A 33 -4.06 -12.09 -14.86
N PRO A 34 -4.51 -13.34 -15.06
CA PRO A 34 -5.49 -13.68 -16.10
C PRO A 34 -6.85 -13.07 -15.78
N ARG A 35 -7.16 -11.92 -16.39
CA ARG A 35 -8.44 -11.22 -16.23
C ARG A 35 -9.66 -12.06 -16.57
N ASP A 36 -9.50 -12.98 -17.53
CA ASP A 36 -10.57 -13.90 -17.94
C ASP A 36 -10.91 -14.91 -16.83
N GLY A 37 -9.91 -15.35 -16.05
CA GLY A 37 -10.14 -16.21 -14.88
C GLY A 37 -10.92 -15.46 -13.81
N MET A 38 -10.49 -14.23 -13.49
CA MET A 38 -11.20 -13.36 -12.54
C MET A 38 -12.64 -13.08 -12.99
N ALA A 39 -12.87 -12.76 -14.26
CA ALA A 39 -14.21 -12.52 -14.79
C ALA A 39 -15.11 -13.76 -14.66
N GLN A 40 -14.60 -14.94 -15.02
CA GLN A 40 -15.35 -16.19 -14.89
C GLN A 40 -15.65 -16.54 -13.44
N ASP A 41 -14.69 -16.35 -12.54
CA ASP A 41 -14.86 -16.65 -11.13
C ASP A 41 -15.84 -15.68 -10.47
N MET A 42 -15.80 -14.39 -10.85
CA MET A 42 -16.79 -13.42 -10.43
C MET A 42 -18.19 -13.79 -10.93
N GLN A 43 -18.33 -14.13 -12.22
CA GLN A 43 -19.61 -14.57 -12.81
C GLN A 43 -20.19 -15.81 -12.13
N LYS A 44 -19.35 -16.76 -11.70
CA LYS A 44 -19.78 -18.00 -11.01
C LYS A 44 -20.22 -17.76 -9.58
N ALA A 45 -19.62 -16.81 -8.88
CA ALA A 45 -19.90 -16.52 -7.49
C ALA A 45 -21.17 -15.68 -7.26
N LEU A 46 -21.89 -15.33 -8.34
CA LEU A 46 -23.09 -14.51 -8.31
C LEU A 46 -24.34 -15.35 -8.49
N ASP A 47 -25.05 -15.57 -7.38
CA ASP A 47 -26.40 -16.15 -7.34
C ASP A 47 -27.45 -15.14 -6.81
N ARG A 48 -27.06 -13.86 -6.62
CA ARG A 48 -27.88 -12.87 -5.89
C ARG A 48 -27.88 -11.41 -6.38
N GLU A 49 -26.93 -10.97 -7.19
CA GLU A 49 -26.91 -9.60 -7.74
C GLU A 49 -26.48 -9.65 -9.21
N GLU A 50 -27.09 -8.83 -10.07
CA GLU A 50 -26.72 -8.73 -11.49
C GLU A 50 -25.44 -7.91 -11.62
N VAL A 51 -24.32 -8.54 -11.25
CA VAL A 51 -22.98 -8.02 -11.45
C VAL A 51 -22.46 -8.53 -12.79
N PHE A 52 -22.27 -7.59 -13.72
CA PHE A 52 -21.76 -7.81 -15.05
C PHE A 52 -20.27 -7.44 -15.11
N THR A 53 -19.42 -8.44 -15.31
CA THR A 53 -17.97 -8.25 -15.40
C THR A 53 -17.53 -8.05 -16.84
N ILE A 54 -16.73 -7.02 -17.09
CA ILE A 54 -16.20 -6.68 -18.41
C ILE A 54 -14.67 -6.62 -18.33
N VAL A 55 -13.99 -7.27 -19.29
CA VAL A 55 -12.53 -7.21 -19.43
C VAL A 55 -12.16 -6.17 -20.49
N VAL A 56 -11.50 -5.09 -20.09
CA VAL A 56 -11.04 -4.04 -21.03
C VAL A 56 -9.72 -4.47 -21.66
N ARG A 57 -9.68 -4.64 -22.97
CA ARG A 57 -8.47 -5.17 -23.67
C ARG A 57 -7.68 -4.12 -24.44
N ASP A 58 -8.29 -2.97 -24.67
CA ASP A 58 -7.76 -1.84 -25.42
C ASP A 58 -7.32 -0.70 -24.49
N ASP A 59 -6.85 0.40 -25.07
CA ASP A 59 -6.47 1.63 -24.36
C ASP A 59 -7.69 2.46 -23.91
N SER A 60 -8.88 1.84 -23.84
CA SER A 60 -10.08 2.48 -23.32
C SER A 60 -9.88 2.92 -21.89
N PHE A 61 -10.49 4.05 -21.53
CA PHE A 61 -10.43 4.67 -20.20
C PHE A 61 -9.07 5.23 -19.77
N THR A 62 -8.11 5.36 -20.69
CA THR A 62 -6.82 6.04 -20.43
C THR A 62 -6.95 7.57 -20.47
N VAL A 63 -7.97 8.11 -21.15
CA VAL A 63 -8.20 9.54 -21.32
C VAL A 63 -9.39 10.02 -20.47
N PRO A 64 -9.19 10.90 -19.48
CA PRO A 64 -10.25 11.31 -18.54
C PRO A 64 -11.51 11.86 -19.20
N ASN A 65 -11.36 12.63 -20.28
CA ASN A 65 -12.47 13.26 -21.00
C ASN A 65 -13.22 12.30 -21.93
N ARG A 66 -12.82 11.01 -21.98
CA ARG A 66 -13.40 10.00 -22.86
C ARG A 66 -14.12 8.87 -22.13
N ILE A 67 -14.10 8.83 -20.81
CA ILE A 67 -14.61 7.69 -20.02
C ILE A 67 -16.08 7.35 -20.37
N LEU A 68 -16.95 8.34 -20.58
CA LEU A 68 -18.33 8.09 -21.01
C LEU A 68 -18.42 7.52 -22.43
N ALA A 69 -17.60 8.02 -23.36
CA ALA A 69 -17.57 7.51 -24.73
C ALA A 69 -17.02 6.08 -24.77
N ASP A 70 -15.96 5.82 -24.00
CA ASP A 70 -15.36 4.51 -23.85
C ASP A 70 -16.36 3.54 -23.17
N MET A 71 -17.14 4.02 -22.19
CA MET A 71 -18.23 3.25 -21.59
C MET A 71 -19.33 2.91 -22.59
N HIS A 72 -19.80 3.87 -23.39
CA HIS A 72 -20.78 3.59 -24.44
C HIS A 72 -20.28 2.54 -25.44
N GLN A 73 -19.03 2.66 -25.87
CA GLN A 73 -18.39 1.68 -26.75
C GLN A 73 -18.29 0.30 -26.08
N LEU A 74 -17.96 0.28 -24.79
CA LEU A 74 -17.91 -0.94 -23.99
C LEU A 74 -19.28 -1.62 -23.88
N LEU A 75 -20.34 -0.84 -23.65
CA LEU A 75 -21.71 -1.36 -23.59
C LEU A 75 -22.15 -1.92 -24.94
N GLU A 76 -21.91 -1.19 -26.04
CA GLU A 76 -22.27 -1.65 -27.39
C GLU A 76 -21.51 -2.92 -27.79
N SER A 77 -20.21 -3.02 -27.48
CA SER A 77 -19.42 -4.23 -27.75
C SER A 77 -19.87 -5.47 -26.97
N HIS A 78 -20.63 -5.28 -25.87
CA HIS A 78 -21.14 -6.35 -25.02
C HIS A 78 -22.67 -6.48 -25.07
N LYS A 79 -23.32 -5.87 -26.06
CA LYS A 79 -24.77 -5.81 -26.22
C LYS A 79 -25.45 -7.17 -26.14
N ASP A 80 -24.92 -8.18 -26.83
CA ASP A 80 -25.53 -9.52 -26.86
C ASP A 80 -25.54 -10.17 -25.47
N LEU A 81 -24.46 -10.02 -24.71
CA LEU A 81 -24.36 -10.53 -23.34
C LEU A 81 -25.30 -9.78 -22.39
N LEU A 82 -25.41 -8.46 -22.55
CA LEU A 82 -26.33 -7.64 -21.77
C LEU A 82 -27.81 -7.91 -22.11
N ASN A 83 -28.11 -8.26 -23.36
CA ASN A 83 -29.46 -8.66 -23.76
C ASN A 83 -29.87 -9.98 -23.09
N VAL A 84 -28.96 -10.96 -23.01
CA VAL A 84 -29.19 -12.21 -22.27
C VAL A 84 -29.43 -11.93 -20.79
N LEU A 85 -28.71 -10.99 -20.19
CA LEU A 85 -28.99 -10.54 -18.82
C LEU A 85 -30.35 -9.86 -18.70
N GLY A 86 -30.78 -9.10 -19.72
CA GLY A 86 -32.10 -8.47 -19.78
C GLY A 86 -33.27 -9.45 -19.67
N GLU A 87 -33.09 -10.71 -20.08
CA GLU A 87 -34.12 -11.76 -19.89
C GLU A 87 -34.44 -12.01 -18.41
N ARG A 88 -33.49 -11.72 -17.51
CA ARG A 88 -33.65 -11.84 -16.04
C ARG A 88 -34.37 -10.65 -15.41
N ARG A 89 -34.56 -9.57 -16.18
CA ARG A 89 -35.20 -8.30 -15.79
C ARG A 89 -34.57 -7.68 -14.53
N PRO A 90 -33.31 -7.22 -14.62
CA PRO A 90 -32.64 -6.56 -13.51
C PRO A 90 -33.37 -5.31 -13.06
N GLU A 91 -33.54 -5.14 -11.74
CA GLU A 91 -33.92 -3.83 -11.19
C GLU A 91 -32.73 -2.88 -11.12
N ARG A 92 -31.52 -3.44 -10.92
CA ARG A 92 -30.26 -2.70 -10.82
C ARG A 92 -29.11 -3.51 -11.39
N LEU A 93 -28.15 -2.84 -12.03
CA LEU A 93 -27.00 -3.48 -12.66
C LEU A 93 -25.70 -2.94 -12.09
N THR A 94 -24.82 -3.84 -11.66
CA THR A 94 -23.46 -3.48 -11.30
C THR A 94 -22.53 -3.85 -12.45
N ILE A 95 -21.74 -2.91 -12.94
CA ILE A 95 -20.71 -3.19 -13.95
C ILE A 95 -19.35 -3.23 -13.27
N VAL A 96 -18.57 -4.29 -13.49
CA VAL A 96 -17.22 -4.41 -12.96
C VAL A 96 -16.24 -4.43 -14.11
N VAL A 97 -15.42 -3.39 -14.20
CA VAL A 97 -14.44 -3.19 -15.26
C VAL A 97 -13.08 -3.73 -14.79
N LEU A 98 -12.62 -4.82 -15.39
CA LEU A 98 -11.34 -5.44 -15.09
C LEU A 98 -10.24 -4.86 -15.99
N VAL A 99 -9.30 -4.14 -15.40
CA VAL A 99 -8.23 -3.45 -16.12
C VAL A 99 -6.85 -4.02 -15.79
N LYS A 100 -5.92 -3.85 -16.72
CA LYS A 100 -4.51 -4.23 -16.55
C LYS A 100 -3.69 -3.12 -15.89
N GLU A 101 -4.01 -1.87 -16.23
CA GLU A 101 -3.32 -0.67 -15.75
C GLU A 101 -4.30 0.22 -14.97
N ASN A 102 -3.78 0.99 -14.01
CA ASN A 102 -4.60 1.80 -13.10
C ASN A 102 -5.32 2.95 -13.82
N PHE A 103 -6.55 3.20 -13.40
CA PHE A 103 -7.20 4.48 -13.67
C PHE A 103 -6.52 5.56 -12.84
N THR A 104 -6.11 6.65 -13.49
CA THR A 104 -5.34 7.70 -12.81
C THR A 104 -6.21 8.72 -12.08
N LYS A 105 -7.55 8.73 -12.26
CA LYS A 105 -8.46 9.67 -11.57
C LYS A 105 -9.87 9.09 -11.33
N ALA A 106 -10.42 9.37 -10.16
CA ALA A 106 -11.84 9.17 -9.84
C ALA A 106 -12.71 10.12 -10.68
N GLN A 107 -13.83 9.62 -11.21
CA GLN A 107 -14.82 10.45 -11.88
C GLN A 107 -15.86 11.00 -10.90
N ILE A 108 -16.19 12.27 -11.09
CA ILE A 108 -17.42 12.87 -10.57
C ILE A 108 -18.56 12.35 -11.47
N GLY A 109 -19.67 11.93 -10.86
CA GLY A 109 -20.81 11.34 -11.57
C GLY A 109 -21.21 12.16 -12.79
N SER A 110 -21.34 11.50 -13.93
CA SER A 110 -21.71 12.15 -15.19
C SER A 110 -23.05 11.62 -15.68
N PRO A 111 -23.96 12.48 -16.18
CA PRO A 111 -25.21 12.02 -16.74
C PRO A 111 -24.94 11.17 -17.99
N ILE A 112 -25.64 10.05 -18.11
CA ILE A 112 -25.60 9.15 -19.25
C ILE A 112 -27.03 8.79 -19.66
N THR A 113 -27.33 8.84 -20.95
CA THR A 113 -28.55 8.26 -21.51
C THR A 113 -28.28 6.80 -21.85
N LEU A 114 -29.00 5.89 -21.21
CA LEU A 114 -28.84 4.46 -21.48
C LEU A 114 -29.38 4.12 -22.87
N PRO A 115 -28.73 3.18 -23.61
CA PRO A 115 -29.27 2.73 -24.89
C PRO A 115 -30.71 2.23 -24.77
N SER A 116 -31.50 2.37 -25.83
CA SER A 116 -32.90 1.88 -25.85
C SER A 116 -33.02 0.37 -25.70
N TRP A 117 -31.93 -0.37 -25.94
CA TRP A 117 -31.84 -1.81 -25.76
C TRP A 117 -31.33 -2.23 -24.37
N PHE A 118 -30.89 -1.28 -23.54
CA PHE A 118 -30.22 -1.60 -22.27
C PHE A 118 -31.15 -2.31 -21.27
N PRO A 119 -30.66 -3.30 -20.51
CA PRO A 119 -31.53 -4.17 -19.70
C PRO A 119 -32.23 -3.47 -18.52
N VAL A 120 -31.73 -2.32 -18.08
CA VAL A 120 -32.25 -1.57 -16.93
C VAL A 120 -32.62 -0.16 -17.36
N ARG A 121 -33.87 0.26 -17.18
CA ARG A 121 -34.36 1.60 -17.55
C ARG A 121 -33.93 2.03 -18.98
N PRO A 122 -34.26 1.24 -20.03
CA PRO A 122 -33.83 1.52 -21.40
C PRO A 122 -34.25 2.92 -21.87
N GLY A 123 -33.33 3.64 -22.52
CA GLY A 123 -33.58 4.97 -23.09
C GLY A 123 -33.73 6.11 -22.07
N LEU A 124 -33.56 5.85 -20.78
CA LEU A 124 -33.65 6.86 -19.73
C LEU A 124 -32.26 7.40 -19.34
N GLU A 125 -32.25 8.63 -18.86
CA GLU A 125 -31.06 9.25 -18.27
C GLU A 125 -30.85 8.75 -16.83
N THR A 126 -29.59 8.45 -16.48
CA THR A 126 -29.14 8.08 -15.14
C THR A 126 -27.76 8.70 -14.91
N HIS A 127 -27.20 8.61 -13.70
CA HIS A 127 -25.80 8.98 -13.50
C HIS A 127 -24.90 7.76 -13.58
N PHE A 128 -23.76 7.94 -14.23
CA PHE A 128 -22.71 6.96 -14.26
C PHE A 128 -21.60 7.35 -13.29
N PHE A 129 -21.32 6.44 -12.36
CA PHE A 129 -20.17 6.52 -11.48
C PHE A 129 -19.27 5.33 -11.79
N LEU A 130 -18.04 5.62 -12.21
CA LEU A 130 -16.97 4.64 -12.27
C LEU A 130 -16.08 4.83 -11.03
N THR A 131 -16.31 3.98 -10.03
CA THR A 131 -15.66 4.06 -8.74
C THR A 131 -14.57 3.01 -8.63
N ASP A 132 -13.46 3.35 -7.98
CA ASP A 132 -12.51 2.31 -7.56
C ASP A 132 -13.21 1.44 -6.50
N LEU A 133 -13.31 0.13 -6.73
CA LEU A 133 -13.93 -0.77 -5.75
C LEU A 133 -13.29 -0.64 -4.37
N PHE A 134 -12.00 -0.30 -4.33
CA PHE A 134 -11.25 -0.12 -3.10
C PHE A 134 -11.45 1.26 -2.44
N GLY A 135 -12.25 2.15 -3.03
CA GLY A 135 -12.59 3.49 -2.53
C GLY A 135 -13.87 3.60 -1.69
N SER A 136 -14.47 2.48 -1.26
CA SER A 136 -15.78 2.44 -0.58
C SER A 136 -15.87 3.34 0.68
N PRO A 137 -16.99 4.07 0.89
CA PRO A 137 -17.23 4.95 2.04
C PRO A 137 -17.37 4.20 3.38
N GLU A 138 -17.59 2.89 3.36
CA GLU A 138 -17.71 2.08 4.59
C GLU A 138 -16.34 1.70 5.18
N GLY A 139 -15.28 1.82 4.37
CA GLY A 139 -13.90 1.57 4.77
C GLY A 139 -13.66 0.15 5.35
N THR A 140 -12.44 -0.08 5.81
CA THR A 140 -12.05 -1.29 6.54
C THR A 140 -11.13 -0.92 7.69
N LEU A 141 -11.09 -1.77 8.70
CA LEU A 141 -10.10 -1.72 9.76
C LEU A 141 -8.70 -1.97 9.19
N LEU A 142 -7.67 -1.47 9.88
CA LEU A 142 -6.27 -1.54 9.45
C LEU A 142 -5.67 -2.95 9.54
N ASN A 143 -6.35 -3.91 10.17
CA ASN A 143 -5.96 -5.32 10.21
C ASN A 143 -6.48 -6.13 9.00
N CYS A 144 -6.66 -5.47 7.86
CA CYS A 144 -7.16 -6.11 6.64
C CYS A 144 -6.04 -6.70 5.76
N PRO A 145 -6.36 -7.63 4.84
CA PRO A 145 -5.39 -8.23 3.93
C PRO A 145 -4.62 -7.21 3.07
N GLU A 146 -5.25 -6.10 2.71
CA GLU A 146 -4.67 -5.04 1.89
C GLU A 146 -3.49 -4.35 2.60
N ALA A 147 -3.49 -4.32 3.93
CA ALA A 147 -2.38 -3.78 4.73
C ALA A 147 -1.12 -4.65 4.66
N ARG A 148 -1.24 -5.94 4.32
CA ARG A 148 -0.11 -6.88 4.13
C ARG A 148 0.93 -6.82 5.26
N ILE A 149 0.43 -6.79 6.50
CA ILE A 149 1.24 -6.59 7.71
C ILE A 149 2.34 -7.64 7.85
N ASP A 150 2.04 -8.88 7.48
CA ASP A 150 2.98 -10.00 7.46
C ASP A 150 4.17 -9.74 6.51
N LYS A 151 3.90 -9.16 5.34
CA LYS A 151 4.95 -8.81 4.37
C LYS A 151 5.77 -7.62 4.85
N VAL A 152 5.13 -6.61 5.42
CA VAL A 152 5.85 -5.46 6.01
C VAL A 152 6.75 -5.94 7.16
N ALA A 153 6.27 -6.85 8.02
CA ALA A 153 7.04 -7.44 9.11
C ALA A 153 8.28 -8.18 8.61
N GLU A 154 8.10 -9.03 7.59
CA GLU A 154 9.21 -9.75 6.94
C GLU A 154 10.25 -8.79 6.35
N LEU A 155 9.82 -7.75 5.62
CA LEU A 155 10.71 -6.77 5.01
C LEU A 155 11.49 -5.95 6.06
N VAL A 156 10.85 -5.55 7.15
CA VAL A 156 11.54 -4.84 8.24
C VAL A 156 12.56 -5.76 8.92
N PHE A 157 12.23 -7.02 9.15
CA PHE A 157 13.16 -7.99 9.72
C PHE A 157 14.38 -8.21 8.81
N ASP A 158 14.16 -8.40 7.51
CA ASP A 158 15.23 -8.59 6.55
C ASP A 158 16.11 -7.34 6.40
N LEU A 159 15.50 -6.15 6.43
CA LEU A 159 16.22 -4.89 6.47
C LEU A 159 17.09 -4.79 7.74
N GLU A 160 16.59 -5.18 8.90
CA GLU A 160 17.40 -5.20 10.12
C GLU A 160 18.63 -6.11 9.98
N ARG A 161 18.46 -7.31 9.41
CA ARG A 161 19.57 -8.24 9.17
C ARG A 161 20.65 -7.61 8.29
N VAL A 162 20.24 -6.95 7.21
CA VAL A 162 21.16 -6.26 6.31
C VAL A 162 21.87 -5.11 7.02
N LEU A 163 21.16 -4.27 7.77
CA LEU A 163 21.74 -3.16 8.53
C LEU A 163 22.73 -3.64 9.60
N VAL A 164 22.42 -4.72 10.32
CA VAL A 164 23.33 -5.33 11.30
C VAL A 164 24.60 -5.86 10.63
N ASN A 165 24.48 -6.48 9.45
CA ASN A 165 25.65 -6.93 8.68
C ASN A 165 26.49 -5.75 8.16
N ALA A 166 25.85 -4.68 7.72
CA ALA A 166 26.53 -3.46 7.27
C ALA A 166 27.26 -2.78 8.43
N LEU A 167 26.65 -2.73 9.62
CA LEU A 167 27.28 -2.22 10.85
C LEU A 167 28.43 -3.12 11.32
N GLN A 168 28.31 -4.44 11.21
CA GLN A 168 29.41 -5.37 11.49
C GLN A 168 30.61 -5.12 10.55
N SER A 169 30.32 -4.91 9.27
CA SER A 169 31.33 -4.58 8.25
C SER A 169 31.97 -3.21 8.51
N LEU A 170 31.20 -2.24 9.01
CA LEU A 170 31.73 -0.97 9.49
C LEU A 170 32.64 -1.16 10.70
N ASN A 171 32.20 -1.89 11.73
CA ASN A 171 32.99 -2.11 12.95
C ASN A 171 34.30 -2.84 12.68
N THR A 172 34.33 -3.74 11.69
CA THR A 172 35.53 -4.45 11.26
C THR A 172 36.52 -3.53 10.55
N ARG A 173 36.03 -2.57 9.75
CA ARG A 173 36.87 -1.60 9.01
C ARG A 173 37.29 -0.40 9.85
N SER A 174 36.41 0.05 10.74
CA SER A 174 36.57 1.22 11.60
C SER A 174 35.67 1.13 12.83
N ALA A 175 36.24 0.65 13.94
CA ALA A 175 35.54 0.59 15.22
C ALA A 175 35.13 1.98 15.73
N SER A 176 35.91 3.03 15.46
CA SER A 176 35.58 4.40 15.84
C SER A 176 34.35 4.92 15.11
N ALA A 177 34.23 4.67 13.79
CA ALA A 177 33.05 5.05 13.02
C ALA A 177 31.80 4.26 13.46
N ALA A 178 31.96 2.97 13.76
CA ALA A 178 30.86 2.16 14.29
C ALA A 178 30.40 2.64 15.68
N ASN A 179 31.33 3.02 16.57
CA ASN A 179 30.98 3.63 17.85
C ASN A 179 30.27 4.98 17.66
N ALA A 180 30.73 5.81 16.72
CA ALA A 180 30.07 7.08 16.39
C ALA A 180 28.66 6.88 15.84
N PHE A 181 28.42 5.81 15.08
CA PHE A 181 27.08 5.41 14.64
C PHE A 181 26.20 5.05 15.85
N ILE A 182 26.68 4.18 16.75
CA ILE A 182 25.93 3.74 17.93
C ILE A 182 25.61 4.90 18.88
N ALA A 183 26.53 5.86 19.01
CA ALA A 183 26.32 7.06 19.83
C ALA A 183 25.18 7.97 19.31
N GLN A 184 24.68 7.77 18.09
CA GLN A 184 23.47 8.46 17.61
C GLN A 184 22.18 7.81 18.11
N LEU A 185 22.23 6.57 18.61
CA LEU A 185 21.06 5.85 19.07
C LEU A 185 20.76 6.18 20.54
N PRO A 186 19.49 6.40 20.92
CA PRO A 186 19.14 6.80 22.28
C PRO A 186 19.61 5.81 23.35
N ASN A 187 20.14 6.35 24.46
CA ASN A 187 20.59 5.58 25.62
C ASN A 187 21.68 4.54 25.29
N ARG A 188 22.61 4.89 24.37
CA ARG A 188 23.74 4.05 23.95
C ARG A 188 25.11 4.67 24.14
N ASP A 189 25.20 5.87 24.73
CA ASP A 189 26.45 6.64 24.87
C ASP A 189 27.58 5.88 25.60
N SER A 190 27.23 4.96 26.49
CA SER A 190 28.17 4.13 27.26
C SER A 190 28.43 2.75 26.68
N GLN A 191 27.82 2.40 25.54
CA GLN A 191 27.91 1.06 24.95
C GLN A 191 28.84 1.08 23.73
N THR A 192 29.72 0.07 23.63
CA THR A 192 30.54 -0.09 22.42
C THR A 192 29.74 -0.72 21.29
N ALA A 193 30.12 -0.43 20.04
CA ALA A 193 29.52 -1.03 18.86
C ALA A 193 29.66 -2.54 18.82
N SER A 194 30.78 -3.09 19.30
CA SER A 194 30.98 -4.53 19.43
C SER A 194 29.95 -5.18 20.37
N THR A 195 29.72 -4.58 21.54
CA THR A 195 28.71 -5.04 22.51
C THR A 195 27.30 -4.98 21.92
N MET A 196 26.95 -3.88 21.25
CA MET A 196 25.63 -3.72 20.65
C MET A 196 25.41 -4.68 19.48
N LEU A 197 26.40 -4.87 18.61
CA LEU A 197 26.35 -5.84 17.51
C LEU A 197 26.10 -7.26 18.01
N ALA A 198 26.75 -7.67 19.11
CA ALA A 198 26.50 -8.98 19.71
C ALA A 198 25.04 -9.14 20.16
N ARG A 199 24.44 -8.10 20.76
CA ARG A 199 23.02 -8.09 21.15
C ARG A 199 22.08 -8.15 19.95
N TYR A 200 22.30 -7.30 18.94
CA TYR A 200 21.47 -7.29 17.73
C TYR A 200 21.51 -8.64 17.00
N ARG A 201 22.70 -9.24 16.86
CA ARG A 201 22.83 -10.56 16.24
C ARG A 201 22.12 -11.65 17.04
N THR A 202 22.26 -11.63 18.37
CA THR A 202 21.56 -12.58 19.24
C THR A 202 20.04 -12.41 19.13
N HIS A 203 19.53 -11.18 19.09
CA HIS A 203 18.12 -10.92 18.89
C HIS A 203 17.63 -11.50 17.55
N LEU A 204 18.34 -11.26 16.46
CA LEU A 204 17.98 -11.79 15.14
C LEU A 204 17.90 -13.32 15.11
N THR A 205 18.70 -14.04 15.92
CA THR A 205 18.60 -15.51 16.02
C THR A 205 17.44 -15.99 16.90
N THR A 206 16.86 -15.13 17.72
CA THR A 206 15.69 -15.48 18.56
C THR A 206 14.35 -15.31 17.83
N VAL A 207 14.32 -14.60 16.70
CA VAL A 207 13.10 -14.40 15.92
C VAL A 207 12.80 -15.65 15.09
N ALA A 208 11.82 -16.44 15.53
CA ALA A 208 11.43 -17.69 14.85
C ALA A 208 10.61 -17.46 13.57
N ALA A 209 9.80 -16.40 13.51
CA ALA A 209 8.89 -16.12 12.42
C ALA A 209 9.03 -14.65 11.93
N PRO A 210 9.77 -14.39 10.83
CA PRO A 210 9.93 -13.04 10.27
C PRO A 210 8.60 -12.33 9.96
N ARG A 211 7.58 -13.06 9.54
CA ARG A 211 6.23 -12.53 9.25
C ARG A 211 5.47 -12.03 10.48
N ALA A 212 5.91 -12.40 11.68
CA ALA A 212 5.37 -11.92 12.95
C ALA A 212 6.31 -10.91 13.62
N TYR A 213 7.37 -10.48 12.93
CA TYR A 213 8.33 -9.52 13.48
C TYR A 213 7.67 -8.16 13.71
N ARG A 214 7.80 -7.64 14.93
CA ARG A 214 7.27 -6.32 15.30
C ARG A 214 8.34 -5.57 16.10
N PRO A 215 8.87 -4.44 15.58
CA PRO A 215 9.78 -3.61 16.35
C PRO A 215 9.06 -3.00 17.55
N ASN A 216 9.80 -2.81 18.64
CA ASN A 216 9.27 -2.29 19.91
C ASN A 216 9.90 -0.93 20.20
N ALA A 217 9.10 0.04 20.66
CA ALA A 217 9.59 1.34 21.10
C ALA A 217 10.04 1.36 22.58
N GLY A 218 9.98 0.23 23.29
CA GLY A 218 10.39 0.11 24.69
C GLY A 218 11.87 0.40 24.94
N GLU A 219 12.22 0.79 26.16
CA GLU A 219 13.57 1.25 26.50
C GLU A 219 14.64 0.16 26.45
N THR A 220 14.24 -1.09 26.68
CA THR A 220 15.11 -2.26 26.81
C THR A 220 14.97 -3.19 25.61
N THR A 221 15.34 -2.71 24.42
CA THR A 221 15.35 -3.50 23.19
C THR A 221 16.74 -3.97 22.80
N ASN A 222 16.81 -5.16 22.21
CA ASN A 222 18.03 -5.73 21.60
C ASN A 222 17.93 -5.71 20.06
N SER A 223 17.12 -4.83 19.49
CA SER A 223 16.91 -4.69 18.03
C SER A 223 17.47 -3.36 17.56
N LEU A 224 18.20 -3.37 16.45
CA LEU A 224 18.73 -2.17 15.81
C LEU A 224 17.59 -1.30 15.26
N VAL A 225 16.60 -1.91 14.60
CA VAL A 225 15.43 -1.17 14.11
C VAL A 225 14.65 -0.54 15.25
N SER A 226 14.52 -1.23 16.39
CA SER A 226 13.88 -0.67 17.58
C SER A 226 14.65 0.54 18.14
N ASP A 227 15.99 0.49 18.14
CA ASP A 227 16.82 1.61 18.58
C ASP A 227 16.72 2.80 17.59
N MET A 228 16.66 2.54 16.28
CA MET A 228 16.43 3.56 15.24
C MET A 228 15.02 4.16 15.30
N LEU A 229 14.01 3.35 15.61
CA LEU A 229 12.64 3.81 15.84
C LEU A 229 12.58 4.76 17.03
N ARG A 230 13.28 4.43 18.13
CA ARG A 230 13.35 5.31 19.30
C ARG A 230 14.04 6.62 18.98
N LEU A 231 15.09 6.61 18.15
CA LEU A 231 15.70 7.85 17.67
C LEU A 231 14.65 8.74 16.99
N PHE A 232 13.82 8.18 16.12
CA PHE A 232 12.72 8.91 15.49
C PHE A 232 11.74 9.49 16.52
N LEU A 233 11.31 8.67 17.48
CA LEU A 233 10.31 9.06 18.49
C LEU A 233 10.84 10.09 19.50
N SER A 234 12.17 10.17 19.71
CA SER A 234 12.77 11.03 20.74
C SER A 234 13.14 12.44 20.27
N VAL A 235 13.05 12.72 18.97
CA VAL A 235 13.52 14.01 18.39
C VAL A 235 12.51 14.60 17.42
N ASN A 236 12.61 15.91 17.16
CA ASN A 236 11.85 16.55 16.10
C ASN A 236 12.44 16.25 14.71
N VAL A 237 11.70 16.60 13.65
CA VAL A 237 12.09 16.32 12.24
C VAL A 237 13.45 16.92 11.85
N ASP A 238 13.78 18.12 12.32
CA ASP A 238 15.04 18.78 11.97
C ASP A 238 16.24 18.14 12.69
N ASP A 239 16.06 17.72 13.94
CA ASP A 239 17.08 16.98 14.70
C ASP A 239 17.24 15.54 14.18
N LEU A 240 16.16 14.92 13.72
CA LEU A 240 16.21 13.64 12.99
C LEU A 240 17.06 13.77 11.72
N ALA A 241 16.91 14.87 10.98
CA ALA A 241 17.72 15.13 9.79
C ALA A 241 19.21 15.35 10.12
N LYS A 242 19.53 15.97 11.26
CA LYS A 242 20.92 16.06 11.76
C LYS A 242 21.49 14.68 12.09
N ALA A 243 20.72 13.85 12.80
CA ALA A 243 21.13 12.48 13.11
C ALA A 243 21.34 11.66 11.83
N ALA A 244 20.41 11.72 10.87
CA ALA A 244 20.52 11.09 9.56
C ALA A 244 21.80 11.51 8.82
N LYS A 245 22.16 12.79 8.87
CA LYS A 245 23.41 13.30 8.28
C LYS A 245 24.64 12.67 8.96
N ILE A 246 24.63 12.48 10.27
CA ILE A 246 25.74 11.85 10.99
C ILE A 246 25.83 10.36 10.65
N LEU A 247 24.70 9.63 10.66
CA LEU A 247 24.63 8.23 10.26
C LEU A 247 25.17 8.03 8.82
N ALA A 248 24.79 8.93 7.91
CA ALA A 248 25.26 8.94 6.52
C ALA A 248 26.77 9.11 6.35
N VAL A 249 27.43 9.80 7.29
CA VAL A 249 28.90 9.95 7.29
C VAL A 249 29.59 8.68 7.78
N GLN A 250 29.01 7.98 8.76
CA GLN A 250 29.62 6.76 9.32
C GLN A 250 29.44 5.54 8.41
N LEU A 251 28.29 5.44 7.74
CA LEU A 251 28.00 4.36 6.80
C LEU A 251 27.63 4.94 5.42
N PRO A 252 28.62 5.49 4.69
CA PRO A 252 28.39 6.04 3.37
C PRO A 252 28.04 4.91 2.40
N LYS A 253 27.05 5.18 1.55
CA LYS A 253 26.57 4.30 0.49
C LYS A 253 26.52 5.04 -0.83
N ASP A 254 26.14 4.33 -1.88
CA ASP A 254 26.07 4.85 -3.24
C ASP A 254 25.30 6.18 -3.31
N SER A 255 25.69 7.00 -4.29
CA SER A 255 25.10 8.27 -4.67
C SER A 255 23.67 8.16 -5.21
N ARG A 256 23.16 6.95 -5.46
CA ARG A 256 21.77 6.72 -5.85
C ARG A 256 20.82 7.19 -4.74
N LEU A 257 19.86 8.03 -5.11
CA LEU A 257 18.78 8.46 -4.23
C LEU A 257 17.71 7.37 -4.17
N LEU A 258 17.37 6.90 -2.97
CA LEU A 258 16.21 6.05 -2.74
C LEU A 258 14.93 6.87 -2.95
N LYS A 259 13.89 6.26 -3.54
CA LYS A 259 12.56 6.88 -3.55
C LYS A 259 11.99 6.79 -2.13
N PRO A 260 11.88 7.89 -1.36
CA PRO A 260 11.35 7.83 -0.01
C PRO A 260 9.88 7.36 -0.03
N PRO A 261 9.40 6.71 1.05
CA PRO A 261 7.98 6.45 1.16
C PRO A 261 7.23 7.77 1.27
N TYR A 262 5.93 7.79 0.95
CA TYR A 262 5.12 9.00 0.89
C TYR A 262 5.17 9.81 2.19
N LEU A 263 5.20 9.14 3.35
CA LEU A 263 5.38 9.81 4.65
C LEU A 263 6.72 10.57 4.73
N GLY A 264 7.78 10.03 4.15
CA GLY A 264 9.09 10.69 4.05
C GLY A 264 9.10 11.90 3.13
N VAL A 265 8.18 11.97 2.16
CA VAL A 265 7.97 13.17 1.33
C VAL A 265 7.22 14.25 2.13
N MET A 266 6.22 13.84 2.92
CA MET A 266 5.41 14.76 3.73
C MET A 266 6.19 15.33 4.94
N LEU A 267 7.03 14.51 5.57
CA LEU A 267 7.88 14.91 6.70
C LEU A 267 9.20 15.54 6.22
N ARG A 268 9.12 16.66 5.51
CA ARG A 268 10.31 17.31 4.94
C ARG A 268 11.08 18.12 6.00
N PRO A 269 12.37 17.83 6.24
CA PRO A 269 13.21 18.66 7.09
C PRO A 269 13.60 19.97 6.38
N ARG A 270 13.91 21.01 7.17
CA ARG A 270 14.37 22.30 6.63
C ARG A 270 15.81 22.23 6.15
N ALA A 271 16.61 21.38 6.77
CA ALA A 271 18.02 21.24 6.49
C ALA A 271 18.29 20.70 5.07
N LEU A 272 19.30 21.24 4.40
CA LEU A 272 19.83 20.70 3.16
C LEU A 272 20.61 19.42 3.47
N LEU A 273 20.10 18.29 2.97
CA LEU A 273 20.73 16.98 3.10
C LEU A 273 21.44 16.58 1.81
N THR A 274 22.61 15.95 1.95
CA THR A 274 23.26 15.21 0.86
C THR A 274 22.40 14.02 0.45
N THR A 275 22.65 13.41 -0.71
CA THR A 275 21.89 12.21 -1.13
C THR A 275 21.92 11.09 -0.10
N SER A 276 23.10 10.78 0.46
CA SER A 276 23.23 9.79 1.55
C SER A 276 22.43 10.21 2.80
N GLY A 277 22.47 11.49 3.18
CA GLY A 277 21.67 12.02 4.29
C GLY A 277 20.16 11.88 4.04
N LYS A 278 19.70 12.10 2.80
CA LYS A 278 18.29 11.89 2.41
C LYS A 278 17.89 10.42 2.51
N ASN A 279 18.75 9.49 2.08
CA ASN A 279 18.49 8.06 2.17
C ASN A 279 18.37 7.60 3.63
N TRP A 280 19.26 8.05 4.51
CA TRP A 280 19.19 7.75 5.95
C TRP A 280 17.95 8.36 6.61
N PHE A 281 17.59 9.58 6.23
CA PHE A 281 16.36 10.21 6.73
C PHE A 281 15.12 9.42 6.28
N ALA A 282 15.04 9.05 5.00
CA ALA A 282 13.96 8.22 4.47
C ALA A 282 13.87 6.86 5.16
N LEU A 283 15.02 6.24 5.49
CA LEU A 283 15.08 4.99 6.24
C LEU A 283 14.46 5.11 7.63
N LEU A 284 14.84 6.15 8.39
CA LEU A 284 14.27 6.40 9.72
C LEU A 284 12.76 6.63 9.67
N VAL A 285 12.29 7.41 8.69
CA VAL A 285 10.84 7.64 8.48
C VAL A 285 10.13 6.36 8.07
N GLY A 286 10.70 5.56 7.16
CA GLY A 286 10.10 4.31 6.70
C GLY A 286 9.98 3.27 7.80
N LEU A 287 10.98 3.13 8.67
CA LEU A 287 10.90 2.27 9.85
C LEU A 287 9.81 2.73 10.82
N TYR A 288 9.68 4.04 11.03
CA TYR A 288 8.58 4.62 11.81
C TYR A 288 7.21 4.34 11.19
N GLN A 289 7.07 4.52 9.87
CA GLN A 289 5.83 4.22 9.16
C GLN A 289 5.44 2.74 9.28
N ALA A 290 6.42 1.83 9.14
CA ALA A 290 6.20 0.40 9.30
C ALA A 290 5.73 0.05 10.72
N TYR A 291 6.40 0.60 11.73
CA TYR A 291 6.00 0.46 13.13
C TYR A 291 4.56 0.95 13.37
N GLN A 292 4.21 2.13 12.87
CA GLN A 292 2.86 2.68 13.05
C GLN A 292 1.80 1.84 12.33
N LEU A 293 2.08 1.36 11.11
CA LEU A 293 1.16 0.49 10.38
C LEU A 293 0.93 -0.84 11.12
N MET A 294 1.99 -1.48 11.61
CA MET A 294 1.89 -2.73 12.39
C MET A 294 1.14 -2.52 13.71
N ASN A 295 1.41 -1.43 14.42
CA ASN A 295 0.70 -1.09 15.65
C ASN A 295 -0.77 -0.81 15.39
N ALA A 296 -1.07 0.01 14.39
CA ALA A 296 -2.43 0.37 14.08
C ALA A 296 -3.25 -0.85 13.63
N ALA A 297 -2.65 -1.81 12.91
CA ALA A 297 -3.28 -3.09 12.63
C ALA A 297 -3.50 -3.94 13.90
N ALA A 298 -2.54 -4.01 14.81
CA ALA A 298 -2.71 -4.76 16.06
C ALA A 298 -3.78 -4.17 16.99
N HIS A 299 -4.03 -2.86 16.88
CA HIS A 299 -4.99 -2.11 17.65
C HIS A 299 -6.12 -1.57 16.77
N ALA A 300 -6.50 -2.29 15.71
CA ALA A 300 -7.36 -1.75 14.67
C ALA A 300 -8.72 -1.23 15.17
N GLY A 301 -9.25 -1.81 16.26
CA GLY A 301 -10.49 -1.34 16.89
C GLY A 301 -10.40 0.06 17.54
N ASP A 302 -9.18 0.59 17.75
CA ASP A 302 -8.96 1.92 18.30
C ASP A 302 -8.99 3.02 17.20
N TYR A 303 -9.06 2.64 15.93
CA TYR A 303 -9.02 3.54 14.78
C TYR A 303 -10.31 3.52 13.97
N GLY A 304 -10.50 4.56 13.14
CA GLY A 304 -11.60 4.61 12.19
C GLY A 304 -11.44 3.61 11.04
N HIS A 305 -12.50 3.47 10.25
CA HIS A 305 -12.46 2.73 9.00
C HIS A 305 -11.81 3.58 7.91
N TYR A 306 -10.93 2.97 7.11
CA TYR A 306 -10.26 3.64 5.99
C TYR A 306 -10.55 2.92 4.68
N ALA A 307 -10.57 3.66 3.57
CA ALA A 307 -10.72 3.05 2.25
C ALA A 307 -9.63 1.98 2.04
N PRO A 308 -9.99 0.73 1.64
CA PRO A 308 -9.02 -0.32 1.35
C PRO A 308 -7.91 0.10 0.39
N ALA A 309 -8.21 0.97 -0.60
CA ALA A 309 -7.24 1.52 -1.55
C ALA A 309 -6.15 2.32 -0.84
N LEU A 310 -6.54 3.16 0.13
CA LEU A 310 -5.60 3.98 0.89
C LEU A 310 -4.66 3.08 1.69
N ILE A 311 -5.20 2.05 2.34
CA ILE A 311 -4.41 1.08 3.10
C ILE A 311 -3.47 0.32 2.16
N HIS A 312 -3.98 -0.18 1.04
CA HIS A 312 -3.22 -0.91 0.03
C HIS A 312 -2.06 -0.08 -0.51
N HIS A 313 -2.33 1.13 -1.00
CA HIS A 313 -1.31 1.97 -1.62
C HIS A 313 -0.30 2.51 -0.59
N SER A 314 -0.74 2.85 0.62
CA SER A 314 0.17 3.25 1.71
C SER A 314 1.11 2.10 2.09
N SER A 315 0.56 0.88 2.25
CA SER A 315 1.36 -0.30 2.54
C SER A 315 2.29 -0.67 1.38
N ARG A 316 1.81 -0.64 0.13
CA ARG A 316 2.60 -1.00 -1.05
C ARG A 316 3.75 -0.03 -1.28
N ASP A 317 3.52 1.27 -1.12
CA ASP A 317 4.57 2.29 -1.22
C ASP A 317 5.68 2.06 -0.17
N LEU A 318 5.29 1.77 1.07
CA LEU A 318 6.23 1.39 2.13
C LEU A 318 7.00 0.10 1.79
N GLN A 319 6.32 -0.94 1.30
CA GLN A 319 6.96 -2.20 0.93
C GLN A 319 8.02 -1.99 -0.17
N LEU A 320 7.68 -1.23 -1.23
CA LEU A 320 8.61 -0.90 -2.30
C LEU A 320 9.84 -0.15 -1.79
N PHE A 321 9.64 0.78 -0.85
CA PHE A 321 10.75 1.46 -0.19
C PHE A 321 11.64 0.50 0.62
N LEU A 322 11.05 -0.38 1.43
CA LEU A 322 11.79 -1.34 2.25
C LEU A 322 12.57 -2.34 1.38
N GLU A 323 11.97 -2.81 0.29
CA GLU A 323 12.62 -3.68 -0.72
C GLU A 323 13.84 -2.99 -1.35
N ASP A 324 13.70 -1.73 -1.76
CA ASP A 324 14.82 -0.96 -2.35
C ASP A 324 15.90 -0.63 -1.30
N ALA A 325 15.50 -0.29 -0.07
CA ALA A 325 16.41 -0.03 1.03
C ALA A 325 17.22 -1.28 1.42
N GLN A 326 16.58 -2.45 1.42
CA GLN A 326 17.26 -3.73 1.69
C GLN A 326 18.35 -4.01 0.64
N GLN A 327 18.10 -3.70 -0.63
CA GLN A 327 19.10 -3.89 -1.70
C GLN A 327 20.22 -2.84 -1.66
N PHE A 328 19.95 -1.68 -1.05
CA PHE A 328 20.89 -0.58 -0.95
C PHE A 328 21.95 -0.76 0.16
N PHE A 329 21.57 -1.37 1.28
CA PHE A 329 22.46 -1.60 2.43
C PHE A 329 23.23 -2.92 2.38
#